data_AF-A0A441TH75-F1
#
_entry.id   AF-A0A441TH75-F1
#
_cell.length_a   1.000
_cell.length_b   1.000
_cell.length_c   1.000
_cell.angle_alpha   90.00
_cell.angle_beta   90.00
_cell.angle_gamma   90.00
#
_symmetry.space_group_name_H-M   'P 1'
#
loop_
_entity.id
_entity.type
_entity.pdbx_description
1 polymer ?
#
loop_
_entity_poly.entity_id
_entity_poly.type
_entity_poly.pdbx_seq_one_letter_code
_entity_poly.pdbx_strand_id
1 'polypeptide(L)' 'RRSSWHRTLLSLFDRFDLIALPTAQVFPFDVLTHWPTQVAGRAMDSYHRWMQVSALATLGGCPAVNVPAGFDGRG' A
#
# COMPACT_ATOMS: atom_id res chain seq x y z
N ARG A 1 -13.54 10.34 -2.00
CA ARG A 1 -14.85 9.85 -1.48
C ARG A 1 -14.84 8.32 -1.56
N ARG A 2 -15.25 7.57 -0.53
CA ARG A 2 -15.23 6.09 -0.55
C ARG A 2 -15.94 5.49 -1.78
N SER A 3 -17.05 6.08 -2.22
CA SER A 3 -17.79 5.63 -3.40
C SER A 3 -17.03 5.76 -4.73
N SER A 4 -16.10 6.72 -4.86
CA SER A 4 -15.28 6.80 -6.06
C SER A 4 -14.26 5.67 -6.12
N TRP A 5 -13.65 5.32 -4.97
CA TRP A 5 -12.73 4.20 -4.86
C TRP A 5 -13.39 2.86 -5.21
N HIS A 6 -14.58 2.60 -4.65
CA HIS A 6 -15.33 1.40 -4.96
C HIS A 6 -15.65 1.27 -6.47
N ARG A 7 -16.04 2.37 -7.13
CA ARG A 7 -16.28 2.34 -8.59
C ARG A 7 -15.02 2.05 -9.40
N THR A 8 -13.87 2.60 -8.99
CA THR A 8 -12.58 2.26 -9.62
C THR A 8 -12.29 0.77 -9.49
N LEU A 9 -12.50 0.19 -8.31
CA LEU A 9 -12.30 -1.25 -8.11
C LEU A 9 -13.24 -2.08 -8.99
N LEU A 10 -14.53 -1.75 -9.07
CA LEU A 10 -15.46 -2.44 -9.97
C LEU A 10 -14.98 -2.40 -11.43
N SER A 11 -14.47 -1.26 -11.90
CA SER A 11 -13.95 -1.15 -13.28
C SER A 11 -12.65 -1.93 -13.52
N LEU A 12 -11.86 -2.16 -12.47
CA LEU A 12 -10.67 -3.00 -12.55
C LEU A 12 -11.07 -4.48 -12.56
N PHE A 13 -12.01 -4.88 -11.70
CA PHE A 13 -12.47 -6.28 -11.62
C PHE A 13 -13.30 -6.74 -12.83
N ASP A 14 -13.83 -5.80 -13.63
CA ASP A 14 -14.41 -6.11 -14.94
C ASP A 14 -13.37 -6.63 -15.95
N ARG A 15 -12.08 -6.31 -15.72
CA ARG A 15 -10.98 -6.62 -16.64
C ARG A 15 -9.93 -7.58 -16.08
N PHE A 16 -9.84 -7.68 -14.77
CA PHE A 16 -8.81 -8.45 -14.06
C PHE A 16 -9.41 -9.19 -12.89
N ASP A 17 -9.07 -10.46 -12.70
CA ASP A 17 -9.53 -11.24 -11.55
C ASP A 17 -8.86 -10.80 -10.24
N LEU A 18 -7.64 -10.26 -10.35
CA LEU A 18 -6.78 -9.91 -9.22
C LEU A 18 -6.10 -8.56 -9.46
N ILE A 19 -5.88 -7.83 -8.36
CA ILE A 19 -5.11 -6.59 -8.35
C ILE A 19 -3.85 -6.84 -7.52
N ALA A 20 -2.68 -6.72 -8.15
CA ALA A 20 -1.39 -6.80 -7.48
C ALA A 20 -0.87 -5.40 -7.16
N LEU A 21 -0.41 -5.21 -5.93
CA LEU A 21 0.19 -3.97 -5.45
C LEU A 21 1.28 -4.28 -4.41
N PRO A 22 2.23 -3.36 -4.17
CA PRO A 22 3.16 -3.49 -3.05
C PRO A 22 2.41 -3.59 -1.72
N THR A 23 2.90 -4.42 -0.80
CA THR A 23 2.31 -4.60 0.54
C THR A 23 2.70 -3.48 1.51
N ALA A 24 3.85 -2.84 1.25
CA ALA A 24 4.40 -1.71 2.01
C ALA A 24 5.00 -0.67 1.06
N GLN A 25 5.08 0.58 1.50
CA GLN A 25 5.64 1.67 0.68
C GLN A 25 7.18 1.77 0.80
N VAL A 26 7.77 1.14 1.82
CA VAL A 26 9.21 1.10 2.09
C VAL A 26 9.60 -0.27 2.62
N PHE A 27 10.87 -0.63 2.43
CA PHE A 27 11.50 -1.77 3.10
C PHE A 27 11.68 -1.49 4.60
N PRO A 28 12.02 -2.52 5.40
CA PRO A 28 12.37 -2.34 6.81
C PRO A 28 13.38 -1.21 7.03
N PHE A 29 13.15 -0.42 8.06
CA PHE A 29 13.98 0.71 8.46
C PHE A 29 14.37 0.59 9.94
N ASP A 30 15.25 1.47 10.40
CA ASP A 30 15.78 1.42 11.77
C ASP A 30 14.66 1.50 12.83
N VAL A 31 14.70 0.61 13.81
CA VAL A 31 13.65 0.47 14.85
C VAL A 31 13.50 1.72 15.75
N LEU A 32 14.55 2.52 15.88
CA LEU A 32 14.53 3.78 16.63
C LEU A 32 13.91 4.93 15.81
N THR A 33 13.71 4.72 14.51
CA THR A 33 12.98 5.67 13.66
C THR A 33 11.50 5.58 13.98
N HIS A 34 10.94 6.66 14.54
CA HIS A 34 9.52 6.70 14.91
C HIS A 34 8.60 6.33 13.73
N TRP A 35 8.78 6.98 12.58
CA TRP A 35 8.16 6.62 11.31
C TRP A 35 8.86 7.33 10.13
N PRO A 36 8.82 6.79 8.90
CA PRO A 36 9.48 7.40 7.75
C PRO A 36 8.74 8.65 7.29
N THR A 37 9.36 9.82 7.47
CA THR A 37 8.79 11.12 7.09
C THR A 37 8.90 11.41 5.59
N GLN A 38 9.66 10.60 4.85
CA GLN A 38 9.80 10.70 3.40
C GLN A 38 9.83 9.29 2.77
N VAL A 39 9.07 9.10 1.70
CA VAL A 39 9.01 7.85 0.92
C VAL A 39 9.17 8.18 -0.55
N ALA A 40 10.16 7.58 -1.23
CA ALA A 40 10.45 7.82 -2.65
C ALA A 40 10.50 9.32 -3.03
N GLY A 41 11.17 10.13 -2.21
CA GLY A 41 11.27 11.58 -2.42
C GLY A 41 10.07 12.40 -1.93
N ARG A 42 8.93 11.78 -1.60
CA ARG A 42 7.71 12.45 -1.16
C ARG A 42 7.66 12.60 0.36
N ALA A 43 7.51 13.82 0.86
CA ALA A 43 7.25 14.06 2.28
C ALA A 43 5.87 13.52 2.67
N MET A 44 5.81 12.85 3.81
CA MET A 44 4.61 12.30 4.38
C MET A 44 3.98 13.32 5.35
N ASP A 45 2.67 13.51 5.23
CA ASP A 45 1.94 14.51 6.02
C ASP A 45 1.40 13.97 7.36
N SER A 46 1.49 12.65 7.57
CA SER A 46 0.93 11.97 8.73
C SER A 46 1.51 10.56 8.89
N TYR A 47 1.43 10.04 10.12
CA TYR A 47 1.77 8.65 10.44
C TYR A 47 0.99 7.64 9.58
N HIS A 48 -0.28 7.89 9.25
CA HIS A 48 -1.04 6.95 8.44
C HIS A 48 -0.61 6.94 6.97
N ARG A 49 -0.06 8.04 6.46
CA ARG A 49 0.26 8.17 5.03
C ARG A 49 1.44 7.31 4.62
N TRP A 50 2.39 7.02 5.50
CA TRP A 50 3.49 6.11 5.16
C TRP A 50 3.04 4.64 5.05
N MET A 51 1.90 4.28 5.66
CA MET A 51 1.29 2.94 5.59
C MET A 51 0.10 2.88 4.62
N GLN A 52 -0.18 3.95 3.86
CA GLN A 52 -1.43 4.11 3.12
C GLN A 52 -1.76 2.94 2.19
N VAL A 53 -0.74 2.32 1.59
CA VAL A 53 -0.90 1.23 0.63
C VAL A 53 -1.69 0.04 1.19
N SER A 54 -1.55 -0.28 2.48
CA SER A 54 -2.27 -1.40 3.11
C SER A 54 -3.75 -1.11 3.34
N ALA A 55 -4.15 0.17 3.41
CA ALA A 55 -5.53 0.57 3.66
C ALA A 55 -6.45 0.39 2.44
N LEU A 56 -5.90 0.29 1.23
CA LEU A 56 -6.67 0.27 -0.02
C LEU A 56 -7.59 -0.94 -0.14
N ALA A 57 -7.14 -2.12 0.30
CA ALA A 57 -7.95 -3.34 0.32
C ALA A 57 -9.15 -3.20 1.26
N THR A 58 -8.91 -2.76 2.51
CA THR A 58 -9.95 -2.55 3.52
C THR A 58 -10.97 -1.49 3.08
N LEU A 59 -10.50 -0.36 2.52
CA LEU A 59 -11.37 0.68 1.97
C LEU A 59 -12.20 0.19 0.78
N GLY A 60 -11.67 -0.79 0.04
CA GLY A 60 -12.34 -1.46 -1.08
C GLY A 60 -13.33 -2.54 -0.67
N GLY A 61 -13.22 -3.06 0.57
CA GLY A 61 -13.96 -4.25 1.00
C GLY A 61 -13.48 -5.53 0.33
N CYS A 62 -12.24 -5.56 -0.17
CA CYS A 62 -11.67 -6.71 -0.87
C CYS A 62 -10.93 -7.64 0.10
N PRO A 63 -11.00 -8.96 -0.09
CA PRO A 63 -10.04 -9.86 0.54
C PRO A 63 -8.63 -9.55 0.01
N ALA A 64 -7.61 -9.67 0.86
CA ALA A 64 -6.22 -9.42 0.50
C ALA A 64 -5.28 -10.42 1.17
N VAL A 65 -4.18 -10.73 0.49
CA VAL A 65 -3.11 -11.60 0.97
C VAL A 65 -1.76 -10.96 0.67
N ASN A 66 -0.81 -11.09 1.60
CA ASN A 66 0.56 -10.64 1.42
C ASN A 66 1.45 -11.85 1.12
N VAL A 67 2.24 -11.75 0.06
CA VAL A 67 3.20 -12.80 -0.33
C VAL A 67 4.61 -12.22 -0.43
N PRO A 68 5.66 -12.95 -0.02
CA PRO A 68 7.04 -12.53 -0.27
C PRO A 68 7.31 -12.38 -1.76
N ALA A 69 7.90 -11.25 -2.16
CA ALA A 69 8.18 -10.92 -3.57
C ALA A 69 9.66 -10.68 -3.87
N GLY A 70 10.55 -10.93 -2.91
CA GLY A 70 12.00 -10.73 -3.03
C GLY A 70 12.58 -9.88 -1.89
N PHE A 71 13.85 -9.53 -2.05
CA PHE A 71 14.63 -8.73 -1.12
C PHE A 71 15.05 -7.41 -1.77
N ASP A 72 15.43 -6.41 -0.97
CA ASP A 72 16.07 -5.21 -1.49
C ASP A 72 17.58 -5.44 -1.68
N GLY A 73 18.31 -4.38 -2.02
CA GLY A 73 19.77 -4.45 -2.19
C GLY A 73 20.56 -4.76 -0.91
N ARG A 74 19.91 -4.86 0.25
CA ARG A 74 20.50 -5.16 1.56
C ARG A 74 20.24 -6.60 2.02
N GLY A 75 19.44 -7.37 1.27
CA GLY A 75 19.02 -8.73 1.60
C GLY A 75 17.79 -8.76 2.49
#